data_AF-A0A7K1GGC5-F1
#
_entry.id   AF-A0A7K1GGC5-F1
#
_cell.length_a   1.000
_cell.length_b   1.000
_cell.length_c   1.000
_cell.angle_alpha   90.00
_cell.angle_beta   90.00
_cell.angle_gamma   90.00
#
_symmetry.space_group_name_H-M   'P 1'
#
loop_
_entity.id
_entity.type
_entity.pdbx_description
1 polymer ?
#
loop_
_entity_poly.entity_id
_entity_poly.type
_entity_poly.pdbx_seq_one_letter_code
_entity_poly.pdbx_strand_id
1 'polypeptide(L)'
;MHKILKIVAALLSLAGIVFLVRIIAAGDDAIKSGEEASLVDPMAYIAYIILVLVLAFVVIFVLKNLFTNTSGLKNTLIGVGAFAVILIVSYLSAGGDPRQYDLQDGVATSAQSQMVGAGLTAFYILIVIAALAMIFSGVKKIISK
;
A
#
# COMPACT_ATOMS: atom_id res chain seq x y z
N MET A 1 -14.06 -22.83 -2.43
CA MET A 1 -13.09 -21.88 -3.02
C MET A 1 -11.80 -22.54 -3.51
N HIS A 2 -11.18 -23.47 -2.77
CA HIS A 2 -9.84 -23.97 -3.10
C HIS A 2 -9.68 -24.70 -4.45
N LYS A 3 -10.75 -25.35 -4.95
CA LYS A 3 -10.71 -26.12 -6.21
C LYS A 3 -10.72 -25.23 -7.45
N ILE A 4 -11.62 -24.24 -7.50
CA ILE A 4 -11.76 -23.32 -8.64
C ILE A 4 -10.52 -22.44 -8.81
N LEU A 5 -9.99 -21.89 -7.72
CA LEU A 5 -8.79 -21.05 -7.79
C LEU A 5 -7.56 -21.84 -8.27
N LYS A 6 -7.40 -23.10 -7.84
CA LYS A 6 -6.33 -23.97 -8.32
C LYS A 6 -6.44 -24.23 -9.82
N ILE A 7 -7.64 -24.43 -10.33
CA ILE A 7 -7.89 -24.65 -11.76
C ILE A 7 -7.58 -23.38 -12.56
N VAL A 8 -8.06 -22.21 -12.11
CA VAL A 8 -7.79 -20.93 -12.78
C VAL A 8 -6.29 -20.61 -12.78
N ALA A 9 -5.61 -20.81 -11.64
CA ALA A 9 -4.16 -20.62 -11.55
C ALA A 9 -3.40 -21.58 -12.48
N ALA A 10 -3.80 -22.86 -12.53
CA ALA A 10 -3.21 -23.84 -13.44
C ALA A 10 -3.36 -23.42 -14.92
N LEU A 11 -4.55 -22.99 -15.33
CA LEU A 11 -4.81 -22.54 -16.70
C LEU A 11 -4.00 -21.29 -17.07
N LEU A 12 -3.97 -20.27 -16.19
CA LEU A 12 -3.19 -19.05 -16.43
C LEU A 12 -1.68 -19.33 -16.46
N SER A 13 -1.19 -20.21 -15.58
CA SER A 13 0.22 -20.62 -15.58
C SER A 13 0.60 -21.38 -16.85
N LEU A 14 -0.26 -22.28 -17.32
CA LEU A 14 -0.03 -23.03 -18.57
C LEU A 14 -0.05 -22.09 -19.78
N ALA A 15 -1.00 -21.16 -19.83
CA ALA A 15 -1.07 -20.16 -20.90
C ALA A 15 0.19 -19.27 -20.91
N GLY A 16 0.63 -18.80 -19.74
CA GLY A 16 1.87 -18.03 -19.61
C GLY A 16 3.11 -18.77 -20.11
N ILE A 17 3.25 -20.07 -19.76
CA ILE A 17 4.35 -20.91 -20.25
C ILE A 17 4.30 -21.05 -21.77
N VAL A 18 3.12 -21.28 -22.35
CA VAL A 18 2.97 -21.41 -23.81
C VAL A 18 3.39 -20.13 -24.54
N PHE A 19 2.97 -18.96 -24.05
CA PHE A 19 3.37 -17.69 -24.66
C PHE A 19 4.85 -17.38 -24.46
N LEU A 20 5.41 -17.70 -23.30
CA LEU A 20 6.84 -17.54 -23.03
C LEU A 20 7.69 -18.41 -23.98
N VAL A 21 7.30 -19.67 -24.20
CA VAL A 21 7.98 -20.54 -25.16
C VAL A 21 7.90 -19.97 -26.58
N ARG A 22 6.77 -19.39 -26.98
CA ARG A 22 6.62 -18.73 -28.30
C ARG A 22 7.55 -17.52 -28.45
N ILE A 23 7.65 -16.67 -27.43
CA ILE A 23 8.54 -15.49 -27.44
C ILE A 23 10.00 -15.93 -27.54
N ILE A 24 10.41 -16.92 -26.74
CA ILE A 24 11.79 -17.45 -26.78
C ILE A 24 12.10 -18.08 -28.14
N ALA A 25 11.15 -18.80 -28.74
CA ALA A 25 11.32 -19.43 -30.04
C ALA A 25 11.43 -18.43 -31.20
N ALA A 26 10.77 -17.26 -31.10
CA ALA A 26 10.89 -16.19 -32.09
C ALA A 26 12.28 -15.51 -32.07
N GLY A 27 12.94 -15.49 -30.91
CA GLY A 27 14.27 -14.91 -30.75
C GLY A 27 14.26 -13.38 -30.61
N ASP A 28 15.26 -12.88 -29.89
CA ASP A 28 15.32 -11.48 -29.43
C ASP A 28 15.44 -10.48 -30.60
N ASP A 29 16.07 -10.89 -31.71
CA ASP A 29 16.28 -10.07 -32.90
C ASP A 29 14.98 -9.81 -33.68
N ALA A 30 14.08 -10.81 -33.77
CA ALA A 30 12.79 -10.70 -34.47
C ALA A 30 11.75 -9.88 -33.69
N ILE A 31 11.86 -9.87 -32.36
CA ILE A 31 11.02 -9.04 -31.49
C ILE A 31 11.46 -7.56 -31.58
N LYS A 32 12.78 -7.30 -31.59
CA LYS A 32 13.33 -5.94 -31.67
C LYS A 32 13.17 -5.29 -33.04
N SER A 33 13.19 -6.06 -34.12
CA SER A 33 12.96 -5.57 -35.49
C SER A 33 11.50 -5.16 -35.75
N GLY A 34 10.57 -5.59 -34.88
CA GLY A 34 9.14 -5.27 -34.97
C GLY A 34 8.32 -6.27 -35.79
N GLU A 35 8.94 -7.26 -36.44
CA GLU A 35 8.23 -8.29 -37.21
C GLU A 35 7.33 -9.16 -36.31
N GLU A 36 7.81 -9.50 -35.11
CA GLU A 36 7.11 -10.41 -34.20
C GLU A 36 6.77 -9.76 -32.84
N ALA A 37 6.80 -8.42 -32.75
CA ALA A 37 6.55 -7.71 -31.49
C ALA A 37 5.18 -8.02 -30.85
N SER A 38 4.17 -8.36 -31.67
CA SER A 38 2.83 -8.75 -31.22
C SER A 38 2.79 -10.09 -30.45
N LEU A 39 3.86 -10.90 -30.50
CA LEU A 39 3.97 -12.13 -29.71
C LEU A 39 4.07 -11.86 -28.20
N VAL A 40 4.46 -10.65 -27.80
CA VAL A 40 4.62 -10.27 -26.38
C VAL A 40 3.30 -9.86 -25.74
N ASP A 41 2.37 -9.30 -26.53
CA ASP A 41 1.10 -8.76 -26.04
C ASP A 41 0.24 -9.79 -25.28
N PRO A 42 0.06 -11.04 -25.77
CA PRO A 42 -0.71 -12.06 -25.03
C PRO A 42 -0.14 -12.37 -23.65
N MET A 43 1.18 -12.33 -23.48
CA MET A 43 1.83 -12.54 -22.19
C MET A 43 1.57 -11.37 -21.23
N ALA A 44 1.60 -10.13 -21.75
CA ALA A 44 1.26 -8.94 -20.98
C ALA A 44 -0.20 -8.96 -20.53
N TYR A 45 -1.14 -9.37 -21.39
CA TYR A 45 -2.55 -9.51 -21.01
C TYR A 45 -2.76 -10.54 -19.90
N ILE A 46 -2.08 -11.68 -19.94
CA ILE A 46 -2.14 -12.66 -18.84
C ILE A 46 -1.60 -12.06 -17.53
N ALA A 47 -0.51 -11.31 -17.59
CA ALA A 47 0.04 -10.65 -16.40
C ALA A 47 -0.95 -9.63 -15.81
N TYR A 48 -1.62 -8.84 -16.65
CA TYR A 48 -2.67 -7.92 -16.18
C TYR A 48 -3.87 -8.65 -15.58
N ILE A 49 -4.31 -9.76 -16.18
CA ILE A 49 -5.38 -10.59 -15.64
C ILE A 49 -5.00 -11.13 -14.25
N ILE A 50 -3.78 -11.63 -14.09
CA ILE A 50 -3.27 -12.12 -12.80
C ILE A 50 -3.21 -10.97 -11.79
N LEU A 51 -2.71 -9.79 -12.17
CA LEU A 51 -2.63 -8.63 -11.31
C LEU A 51 -4.02 -8.23 -10.78
N VAL A 52 -5.00 -8.11 -11.68
CA VAL A 52 -6.38 -7.77 -11.31
C VAL A 52 -6.98 -8.84 -10.40
N LEU A 53 -6.78 -10.12 -10.70
CA LEU A 53 -7.25 -11.21 -9.84
C LEU A 53 -6.64 -11.14 -8.45
N VAL A 54 -5.32 -10.94 -8.34
CA VAL A 54 -4.62 -10.84 -7.05
C VAL A 54 -5.14 -9.64 -6.26
N LEU A 55 -5.26 -8.46 -6.89
CA LEU A 55 -5.80 -7.28 -6.24
C LEU A 55 -7.23 -7.50 -5.74
N ALA A 56 -8.10 -8.07 -6.59
CA ALA A 56 -9.47 -8.40 -6.21
C ALA A 56 -9.51 -9.38 -5.03
N PHE A 57 -8.70 -10.44 -5.05
CA PHE A 57 -8.62 -11.40 -3.95
C PHE A 57 -8.13 -10.75 -2.67
N VAL A 58 -7.04 -9.99 -2.72
CA VAL A 58 -6.49 -9.30 -1.53
C VAL A 58 -7.53 -8.37 -0.94
N VAL A 59 -8.16 -7.51 -1.75
CA VAL A 59 -9.19 -6.57 -1.26
C VAL A 59 -10.36 -7.33 -0.64
N ILE A 60 -10.92 -8.31 -1.34
CA ILE A 60 -12.06 -9.10 -0.84
C ILE A 60 -11.70 -9.84 0.44
N PHE A 61 -10.54 -10.50 0.50
CA PHE A 61 -10.14 -11.27 1.68
C PHE A 61 -9.79 -10.38 2.86
N VAL A 62 -9.12 -9.24 2.64
CA VAL A 62 -8.81 -8.28 3.70
C VAL A 62 -10.11 -7.73 4.29
N LEU A 63 -11.02 -7.26 3.44
CA LEU A 63 -12.32 -6.74 3.90
C LEU A 63 -13.14 -7.82 4.60
N LYS A 64 -13.29 -8.99 3.98
CA LYS A 64 -14.00 -10.12 4.59
C LYS A 64 -13.40 -10.47 5.95
N ASN A 65 -12.09 -10.69 6.02
CA ASN A 65 -11.40 -11.07 7.26
C ASN A 65 -11.54 -9.99 8.33
N LEU A 66 -11.44 -8.71 7.95
CA LEU A 66 -11.64 -7.58 8.83
C LEU A 66 -13.05 -7.60 9.43
N PHE A 67 -14.12 -7.71 8.62
CA PHE A 67 -15.50 -7.71 9.11
C PHE A 67 -15.91 -9.01 9.83
N THR A 68 -15.33 -10.16 9.46
CA THR A 68 -15.65 -11.44 10.13
C THR A 68 -14.93 -11.60 11.46
N ASN A 69 -13.80 -10.93 11.66
CA ASN A 69 -13.06 -10.98 12.91
C ASN A 69 -13.42 -9.76 13.77
N THR A 70 -14.44 -9.89 14.61
CA THR A 70 -14.93 -8.78 15.47
C THR A 70 -13.83 -8.20 16.36
N SER A 71 -12.93 -9.04 16.88
CA SER A 71 -11.80 -8.56 17.69
C SER A 71 -10.78 -7.79 16.85
N GLY A 72 -10.46 -8.30 15.66
CA GLY A 72 -9.56 -7.66 14.70
C GLY A 72 -10.13 -6.32 14.22
N LEU A 73 -11.41 -6.29 13.84
CA LEU A 73 -12.12 -5.08 13.45
C LEU A 73 -12.04 -4.01 14.53
N LYS A 74 -12.37 -4.37 15.78
CA LYS A 74 -12.33 -3.45 16.92
C LYS A 74 -10.94 -2.85 17.09
N ASN A 75 -9.89 -3.67 17.08
CA ASN A 75 -8.51 -3.20 17.23
C ASN A 75 -8.09 -2.29 16.06
N THR A 76 -8.47 -2.63 14.83
CA THR A 76 -8.22 -1.78 13.65
C THR A 76 -8.96 -0.46 13.77
N LEU A 77 -10.24 -0.46 14.18
CA LEU A 77 -11.02 0.77 14.36
C LEU A 77 -10.43 1.66 15.46
N ILE A 78 -9.98 1.07 16.57
CA ILE A 78 -9.31 1.81 17.64
C ILE A 78 -8.01 2.43 17.11
N GLY A 79 -7.20 1.66 16.36
CA GLY A 79 -5.96 2.15 15.78
C GLY A 79 -6.17 3.30 14.78
N VAL A 80 -7.08 3.11 13.82
CA VAL A 80 -7.44 4.13 12.82
C VAL A 80 -8.08 5.36 13.48
N GLY A 81 -8.98 5.15 14.44
CA GLY A 81 -9.61 6.23 15.18
C GLY A 81 -8.61 7.05 16.00
N ALA A 82 -7.71 6.39 16.73
CA ALA A 82 -6.65 7.07 17.48
C ALA A 82 -5.72 7.86 16.55
N PHE A 83 -5.34 7.27 15.41
CA PHE A 83 -4.53 7.96 14.40
C PHE A 83 -5.26 9.19 13.82
N ALA A 84 -6.54 9.05 13.49
CA ALA A 84 -7.35 10.16 12.99
C ALA A 84 -7.48 11.29 14.02
N VAL A 85 -7.68 10.97 15.30
CA VAL A 85 -7.69 11.96 16.38
C VAL A 85 -6.37 12.73 16.44
N ILE A 86 -5.23 12.06 16.33
CA ILE A 86 -3.92 12.71 16.30
C ILE A 86 -3.82 13.67 15.10
N LEU A 87 -4.25 13.25 13.91
CA LEU A 87 -4.22 14.12 12.73
C LEU A 87 -5.12 15.35 12.88
N ILE A 88 -6.34 15.17 13.41
CA ILE A 88 -7.28 16.28 13.66
C ILE A 88 -6.68 17.27 14.66
N VAL A 89 -6.21 16.77 15.81
CA VAL A 89 -5.60 17.62 16.84
C VAL A 89 -4.39 18.36 16.27
N SER A 90 -3.53 17.67 15.52
CA SER A 90 -2.34 18.27 14.91
C SER A 90 -2.68 19.35 13.89
N TYR A 91 -3.73 19.14 13.09
CA TYR A 91 -4.19 20.12 12.11
C TYR A 91 -4.80 21.36 12.76
N LEU A 92 -5.58 21.17 13.82
CA LEU A 92 -6.16 22.28 14.59
C LEU A 92 -5.09 23.08 15.34
N SER A 93 -4.03 22.42 15.85
CA SER A 93 -2.94 23.09 16.56
C SER A 93 -1.91 23.76 15.65
N ALA A 94 -1.79 23.33 14.40
CA ALA A 94 -0.80 23.85 13.45
C ALA A 94 -1.20 25.16 12.77
N GLY A 95 -2.44 25.62 12.96
CA GLY A 95 -2.91 26.89 12.42
C GLY A 95 -2.28 28.10 13.13
N GLY A 96 -2.15 29.21 12.41
CA GLY A 96 -1.77 30.50 13.01
C GLY A 96 -0.26 30.80 13.04
N ASP A 97 0.56 30.11 12.24
CA ASP A 97 1.97 30.50 12.05
C ASP A 97 2.04 31.87 11.33
N PRO A 98 2.57 32.93 11.97
CA PRO A 98 2.69 34.25 11.35
C PRO A 98 3.86 34.34 10.35
N ARG A 99 4.72 33.30 10.25
CA ARG A 99 5.86 33.30 9.33
C ARG A 99 5.43 32.99 7.90
N GLN A 100 6.02 33.72 6.97
CA GLN A 100 6.01 33.40 5.55
C GLN A 100 7.18 32.44 5.28
N TYR A 101 6.92 31.36 4.55
CA TYR A 101 7.96 30.42 4.13
C TYR A 101 8.20 30.57 2.63
N ASP A 102 9.46 30.77 2.25
CA ASP A 102 9.85 30.82 0.84
C ASP A 102 9.90 29.41 0.24
N LEU A 103 9.30 29.27 -0.93
CA LEU A 103 9.38 28.11 -1.82
C LEU A 103 10.26 28.45 -3.03
N GLN A 104 10.63 27.42 -3.79
CA GLN A 104 11.43 27.58 -5.00
C GLN A 104 10.77 28.49 -6.06
N ASP A 105 9.43 28.46 -6.14
CA ASP A 105 8.62 29.26 -7.07
C ASP A 105 7.63 30.20 -6.35
N GLY A 106 8.00 30.81 -5.21
CA GLY A 106 7.18 31.82 -4.54
C GLY A 106 7.11 31.66 -3.03
N VAL A 107 6.00 32.05 -2.39
CA VAL A 107 5.79 31.92 -0.94
C VAL A 107 4.70 30.91 -0.62
N ALA A 108 4.84 30.22 0.50
CA ALA A 108 3.86 29.23 0.96
C ALA A 108 2.54 29.92 1.27
N THR A 109 1.46 29.37 0.74
CA THR A 109 0.13 29.75 1.21
C THR A 109 -0.05 29.34 2.68
N SER A 110 -0.95 30.03 3.39
CA SER A 110 -1.31 29.69 4.76
C SER A 110 -1.77 28.23 4.90
N ALA A 111 -2.51 27.73 3.91
CA ALA A 111 -2.98 26.34 3.87
C ALA A 111 -1.83 25.33 3.73
N GLN A 112 -0.84 25.60 2.86
CA GLN A 112 0.34 24.74 2.71
C GLN A 112 1.17 24.73 3.99
N SER A 113 1.43 25.90 4.57
CA SER A 113 2.16 26.03 5.84
C SER A 113 1.46 25.25 6.97
N GLN A 114 0.14 25.41 7.10
CA GLN A 114 -0.65 24.69 8.10
C GLN A 114 -0.63 23.17 7.87
N MET A 115 -0.71 22.69 6.62
CA MET A 115 -0.62 21.26 6.32
C MET A 115 0.74 20.67 6.71
N VAL A 116 1.84 21.39 6.42
CA VAL A 116 3.19 20.96 6.79
C VAL A 116 3.35 20.97 8.31
N GLY A 117 2.91 22.03 8.98
CA GLY A 117 2.92 22.13 10.45
C GLY A 117 2.09 21.03 11.11
N ALA A 118 0.94 20.68 10.52
CA ALA A 118 0.09 19.60 10.99
C ALA A 118 0.77 18.24 10.85
N GLY A 119 1.40 17.98 9.69
CA GLY A 119 2.17 16.75 9.46
C GLY A 119 3.34 16.61 10.43
N LEU A 120 4.05 17.70 10.68
CA LEU A 120 5.19 17.72 11.60
C LEU A 120 4.74 17.51 13.05
N THR A 121 3.66 18.19 13.48
CA THR A 121 3.08 18.02 14.82
C THR A 121 2.60 16.60 15.02
N ALA A 122 1.89 16.02 14.04
CA ALA A 122 1.46 14.63 14.09
C ALA A 122 2.65 13.67 14.18
N PHE A 123 3.70 13.91 13.41
CA PHE A 123 4.93 13.12 13.45
C PHE A 123 5.59 13.16 14.85
N TYR A 124 5.70 14.34 15.46
CA TYR A 124 6.26 14.49 16.81
C TYR A 124 5.41 13.81 17.89
N ILE A 125 4.09 13.87 17.79
CA ILE A 125 3.20 13.15 18.71
C ILE A 125 3.40 11.63 18.55
N LEU A 126 3.39 11.16 17.30
CA LEU A 126 3.50 9.73 17.00
C LEU A 126 4.85 9.14 17.37
N ILE A 127 5.96 9.87 17.17
CA ILE A 127 7.29 9.37 17.52
C ILE A 127 7.45 9.21 19.04
N VAL A 128 6.90 10.14 19.83
CA VAL A 128 6.88 10.05 21.29
C VAL A 128 6.03 8.86 21.74
N ILE A 129 4.82 8.71 21.20
CA ILE A 129 3.94 7.57 21.52
C ILE A 129 4.63 6.24 21.16
N ALA A 130 5.26 6.16 19.98
CA ALA A 130 5.96 4.97 19.52
C ALA A 130 7.13 4.62 20.44
N ALA A 131 7.96 5.60 20.81
CA ALA A 131 9.08 5.40 21.73
C ALA A 131 8.60 4.85 23.09
N LEU A 132 7.57 5.47 23.67
CA LEU A 132 6.98 5.02 24.94
C LEU A 132 6.39 3.60 24.83
N ALA A 133 5.67 3.30 23.74
CA ALA A 133 5.10 1.98 23.50
C ALA A 133 6.19 0.90 23.35
N MET A 134 7.28 1.20 22.64
CA MET A 134 8.42 0.29 22.49
C MET A 134 9.14 0.04 23.82
N ILE A 135 9.40 1.08 24.61
CA ILE A 135 10.01 0.95 25.95
C ILE A 135 9.11 0.12 26.85
N PHE A 136 7.81 0.44 26.91
CA PHE A 136 6.85 -0.30 27.73
C PHE A 136 6.77 -1.78 27.33
N SER A 137 6.69 -2.06 26.02
CA SER A 137 6.68 -3.43 25.49
C SER A 137 7.97 -4.19 25.84
N GLY A 138 9.12 -3.53 25.70
CA GLY A 138 10.42 -4.10 26.06
C GLY A 138 10.55 -4.41 27.55
N VAL A 139 10.21 -3.46 28.42
CA VAL A 139 10.26 -3.63 29.88
C VAL A 139 9.28 -4.70 30.33
N LYS A 140 8.04 -4.67 29.83
CA LYS A 140 7.01 -5.68 30.17
C LYS A 140 7.50 -7.09 29.82
N LYS A 141 8.12 -7.28 28.64
CA LYS A 141 8.64 -8.57 28.20
C LYS A 141 9.74 -9.12 29.12
N ILE A 142 10.54 -8.25 29.74
CA ILE A 142 11.59 -8.64 30.69
C ILE A 142 11.00 -9.00 32.05
N ILE A 143 10.02 -8.23 32.53
CA ILE A 143 9.41 -8.43 33.86
C ILE A 143 8.39 -9.57 33.85
N SER A 144 7.69 -9.81 32.75
CA SER A 144 6.68 -10.86 32.62
C SER A 144 7.27 -12.23 32.24
N LYS A 145 8.57 -12.42 32.44
CA LYS A 145 9.28 -13.68 32.24
C LYS A 145 9.69 -14.24 33.59
#